data_AF-A0A9E7HY58-F1
#
_entry.id   AF-A0A9E7HY58-F1
#
_cell.length_a   1.000
_cell.length_b   1.000
_cell.length_c   1.000
_cell.angle_alpha   90.00
_cell.angle_beta   90.00
_cell.angle_gamma   90.00
#
_symmetry.space_group_name_H-M   'P 1'
#
loop_
_entity.id
_entity.type
_entity.pdbx_description
1 polymer ?
#
loop_
_entity_poly.entity_id
_entity_poly.type
_entity_poly.pdbx_seq_one_letter_code
_entity_poly.pdbx_strand_id
1 'polypeptide(L)'
;MKISNYANLALLGLKVSFVDMKHQVDYNGTQDHYCDVVTNVLGLAAAILGDKFYRWIDPAGAIVLAIYTIINWSGTVWENAISLVGQSAPPEMLQKLTYHVIRHHPQIKRIDTVRAYALGVLYFVEVDIELPEDLPLKEAHAIGETLQIRIEELAEVERAFVHPVKLPRSQPWTNLFLWTNLPG
;
A
#
# COMPACT_ATOMS: atom_id res chain seq x y z
N MET A 1 13.12 36.94 31.51
CA MET A 1 11.85 36.20 31.65
C MET A 1 11.00 36.28 30.36
N LYS A 2 11.51 35.79 29.22
CA LYS A 2 10.77 35.74 27.93
C LYS A 2 11.08 34.48 27.08
N ILE A 3 12.16 33.75 27.38
CA ILE A 3 12.63 32.60 26.61
C ILE A 3 11.86 31.30 26.98
N SER A 4 11.40 31.18 28.22
CA SER A 4 10.66 30.00 28.73
C SER A 4 9.34 29.70 27.98
N ASN A 5 8.64 30.73 27.48
CA ASN A 5 7.35 30.53 26.82
C ASN A 5 7.47 29.95 25.41
N TYR A 6 8.51 30.30 24.64
CA TYR A 6 8.68 29.79 23.27
C TYR A 6 9.16 28.33 23.26
N ALA A 7 10.03 27.96 24.20
CA ALA A 7 10.48 26.57 24.35
C ALA A 7 9.31 25.64 24.73
N ASN A 8 8.45 26.06 25.65
CA ASN A 8 7.27 25.29 26.04
C ASN A 8 6.21 25.20 24.93
N LEU A 9 6.03 26.27 24.13
CA LEU A 9 5.14 26.25 22.97
C LEU A 9 5.68 25.37 21.82
N ALA A 10 7.00 25.35 21.60
CA ALA A 10 7.63 24.46 20.63
C ALA A 10 7.52 22.99 21.05
N LEU A 11 7.72 22.68 22.34
CA LEU A 11 7.53 21.34 22.90
C LEU A 11 6.06 20.89 22.89
N LEU A 12 5.10 21.79 23.12
CA LEU A 12 3.67 21.51 22.98
C LEU A 12 3.28 21.27 21.52
N GLY A 13 3.78 22.09 20.59
CA GLY A 13 3.57 21.90 19.16
C GLY A 13 4.13 20.57 18.66
N LEU A 14 5.34 20.21 19.09
CA LEU A 14 5.96 18.93 18.76
C LEU A 14 5.16 17.74 19.32
N LYS A 15 4.65 17.84 20.55
CA LYS A 15 3.80 16.82 21.18
C LYS A 15 2.45 16.65 20.48
N VAL A 16 1.80 17.73 20.08
CA VAL A 16 0.48 17.69 19.42
C VAL A 16 0.59 17.07 18.02
N SER A 17 1.63 17.41 17.25
CA SER A 17 1.89 16.77 15.95
C SER A 17 2.26 15.28 16.06
N PHE A 18 2.83 14.86 17.19
CA PHE A 18 3.22 13.46 17.44
C PHE A 18 2.06 12.54 17.83
N VAL A 19 1.05 13.08 18.53
CA VAL A 19 -0.11 12.31 19.01
C VAL A 19 -1.11 12.05 17.89
N ASP A 20 -1.36 13.03 17.02
CA ASP A 20 -2.35 12.88 15.94
C ASP A 20 -1.87 11.96 14.79
N MET A 21 -0.56 11.87 14.55
CA MET A 21 -0.04 11.09 13.41
C MET A 21 0.14 9.59 13.71
N LYS A 22 0.11 9.18 14.99
CA LYS A 22 0.20 7.76 15.38
C LYS A 22 -1.12 6.99 15.26
N HIS A 23 -2.25 7.68 15.13
CA HIS A 23 -3.56 7.03 15.14
C HIS A 23 -3.93 6.36 13.80
N GLN A 24 -3.12 6.53 12.74
CA GLN A 24 -3.52 6.13 11.39
C GLN A 24 -2.68 5.01 10.74
N VAL A 25 -1.51 4.63 11.27
CA VAL A 25 -0.59 3.73 10.55
C VAL A 25 0.08 2.69 11.49
N ASP A 26 -0.52 1.50 11.51
CA ASP A 26 0.09 0.15 11.56
C ASP A 26 0.52 -0.64 12.83
N TYR A 27 0.52 -1.95 12.56
CA TYR A 27 0.31 -3.17 13.35
C TYR A 27 1.47 -3.68 14.24
N ASN A 28 2.53 -2.90 14.49
CA ASN A 28 3.72 -3.39 15.22
C ASN A 28 4.18 -2.45 16.35
N GLY A 29 3.30 -2.24 17.33
CA GLY A 29 3.47 -1.22 18.38
C GLY A 29 4.76 -1.30 19.20
N THR A 30 5.46 -2.43 19.28
CA THR A 30 6.66 -2.56 20.12
C THR A 30 7.89 -1.81 19.60
N GLN A 31 8.03 -1.65 18.28
CA GLN A 31 9.19 -0.99 17.68
C GLN A 31 9.03 0.54 17.70
N ASP A 32 7.80 1.03 17.52
CA ASP A 32 7.48 2.45 17.54
C ASP A 32 7.63 3.05 18.94
N HIS A 33 7.25 2.30 19.99
CA HIS A 33 7.44 2.73 21.37
C HIS A 33 8.92 2.88 21.74
N TYR A 34 9.80 2.03 21.20
CA TYR A 34 11.24 2.15 21.46
C TYR A 34 11.84 3.38 20.77
N CYS A 35 11.48 3.60 19.51
CA CYS A 35 11.92 4.78 18.75
C CYS A 35 11.46 6.10 19.40
N ASP A 36 10.24 6.12 19.93
CA ASP A 36 9.69 7.26 20.68
C ASP A 36 10.45 7.54 21.97
N VAL A 37 10.77 6.51 22.75
CA VAL A 37 11.51 6.69 24.01
C VAL A 37 12.92 7.21 23.72
N VAL A 38 13.59 6.66 22.72
CA VAL A 38 14.96 7.06 22.36
C VAL A 38 15.00 8.50 21.85
N THR A 39 14.08 8.90 20.97
CA THR A 39 14.04 10.27 20.41
C THR A 39 13.67 11.30 21.48
N ASN A 40 12.73 11.00 22.38
CA ASN A 40 12.37 11.87 23.50
C ASN A 40 13.50 12.02 24.52
N VAL A 41 14.22 10.95 24.84
CA VAL A 41 15.37 10.99 25.77
C VAL A 41 16.53 11.77 25.17
N LEU A 42 16.84 11.56 23.88
CA LEU A 42 17.88 12.32 23.18
C LEU A 42 17.53 13.81 23.07
N GLY A 43 16.26 14.14 22.77
CA GLY A 43 15.77 15.51 22.74
C GLY A 43 15.88 16.22 24.10
N LEU A 44 15.55 15.53 25.19
CA LEU A 44 15.69 16.06 26.55
C LEU A 44 17.17 16.27 26.93
N ALA A 45 18.04 15.31 26.61
CA ALA A 45 19.47 15.41 26.88
C ALA A 45 20.12 16.57 26.12
N ALA A 46 19.77 16.76 24.85
CA ALA A 46 20.26 17.87 24.03
C ALA A 46 19.82 19.23 24.60
N ALA A 47 18.57 19.36 25.05
CA ALA A 47 18.05 20.59 25.65
C ALA A 47 18.77 20.97 26.95
N ILE A 48 19.09 19.98 27.81
CA ILE A 48 19.81 20.21 29.07
C ILE A 48 21.29 20.55 28.82
N LEU A 49 21.92 19.92 27.84
CA LEU A 49 23.32 20.16 27.48
C LEU A 49 23.52 21.51 26.77
N GLY A 50 22.54 21.94 25.94
CA GLY A 50 22.56 23.24 25.24
C GLY A 50 22.49 24.45 26.17
N ASP A 51 21.81 24.32 27.31
CA ASP A 51 21.67 25.40 28.30
C ASP A 51 22.97 25.67 29.10
N LYS A 52 23.85 24.65 29.24
CA LYS A 52 24.93 24.69 30.24
C LYS A 52 26.32 24.99 29.71
N PHE A 53 26.62 24.73 28.43
CA PHE A 53 28.02 24.74 27.95
C PHE A 53 28.34 25.74 26.81
N TYR A 54 27.59 25.83 25.69
CA TYR A 54 27.87 26.85 24.63
C TYR A 54 26.66 27.13 23.71
N ARG A 55 26.38 28.42 23.44
CA ARG A 55 25.25 28.90 22.61
C ARG A 55 25.26 28.44 21.13
N TRP A 56 26.37 27.90 20.64
CA TRP A 56 26.52 27.36 19.28
C TRP A 56 26.31 25.84 19.19
N ILE A 57 26.33 25.13 20.32
CA ILE A 57 26.09 23.68 20.36
C ILE A 57 24.63 23.38 20.06
N ASP A 58 23.71 24.25 20.48
CA ASP A 58 22.27 24.10 20.27
C ASP A 58 21.88 24.03 18.78
N PRO A 59 22.27 24.97 17.89
CA PRO A 59 21.96 24.86 16.46
C PRO A 59 22.70 23.70 15.76
N ALA A 60 23.94 23.40 16.14
CA ALA A 60 24.69 22.29 15.55
C ALA A 60 24.09 20.92 15.96
N GLY A 61 23.73 20.77 17.24
CA GLY A 61 23.06 19.60 17.78
C GLY A 61 21.68 19.40 17.17
N ALA A 62 20.92 20.48 16.96
CA ALA A 62 19.63 20.44 16.28
C ALA A 62 19.75 19.95 14.82
N ILE A 63 20.76 20.42 14.07
CA ILE A 63 21.01 19.96 12.69
C ILE A 63 21.39 18.48 12.67
N VAL A 64 22.28 18.04 13.56
CA VAL A 64 22.68 16.63 13.66
C VAL A 64 21.48 15.74 14.03
N LEU A 65 20.66 16.18 14.98
CA LEU A 65 19.45 15.47 15.38
C LEU A 65 18.42 15.42 14.23
N ALA A 66 18.27 16.51 13.47
CA ALA A 66 17.38 16.54 12.32
C ALA A 66 17.84 15.57 11.23
N ILE A 67 19.13 15.55 10.89
CA ILE A 67 19.70 14.61 9.91
C ILE A 67 19.53 13.17 10.40
N TYR A 68 19.84 12.90 11.67
CA TYR A 68 19.67 11.58 12.27
C TYR A 68 18.22 11.10 12.21
N THR A 69 17.27 11.99 12.51
CA THR A 69 15.84 11.70 12.42
C THR A 69 15.43 11.43 10.98
N ILE A 70 15.85 12.26 10.02
CA ILE A 70 15.54 12.06 8.60
C ILE A 70 16.08 10.72 8.11
N ILE A 71 17.33 10.34 8.45
CA ILE A 71 17.91 9.06 8.05
C ILE A 71 17.12 7.89 8.65
N ASN A 72 16.80 7.94 9.94
CA ASN A 72 16.04 6.87 10.60
C ASN A 72 14.63 6.71 10.02
N TRP A 73 13.95 7.82 9.71
CA TRP A 73 12.59 7.78 9.15
C TRP A 73 12.57 7.47 7.65
N SER A 74 13.68 7.71 6.93
CA SER A 74 13.74 7.45 5.48
C SER A 74 13.53 5.97 5.14
N GLY A 75 13.98 5.04 6.00
CA GLY A 75 13.75 3.61 5.83
C GLY A 75 12.27 3.24 5.92
N THR A 76 11.59 3.73 6.95
CA THR A 76 10.14 3.51 7.14
C THR A 76 9.31 4.13 6.01
N VAL A 77 9.69 5.33 5.55
CA VAL A 77 9.05 5.97 4.39
C VAL A 77 9.23 5.12 3.13
N TRP A 78 10.42 4.54 2.93
CA TRP A 78 10.70 3.68 1.79
C TRP A 78 9.89 2.38 1.81
N GLU A 79 9.80 1.72 2.98
CA GLU A 79 8.98 0.52 3.17
C GLU A 79 7.49 0.81 2.92
N ASN A 80 6.97 1.90 3.49
CA ASN A 80 5.59 2.34 3.26
C ASN A 80 5.34 2.73 1.80
N ALA A 81 6.32 3.36 1.14
CA ALA A 81 6.23 3.68 -0.27
C ALA A 81 6.19 2.41 -1.13
N ILE A 82 7.00 1.38 -0.83
CA ILE A 82 6.97 0.10 -1.54
C ILE A 82 5.62 -0.60 -1.35
N SER A 83 5.06 -0.58 -0.14
CA SER A 83 3.74 -1.16 0.14
C SER A 83 2.62 -0.46 -0.64
N LEU A 84 2.77 0.84 -0.96
CA LEU A 84 1.83 1.60 -1.79
C LEU A 84 2.02 1.38 -3.30
N VAL A 85 3.22 1.00 -3.73
CA VAL A 85 3.54 0.76 -5.16
C VAL A 85 2.91 -0.55 -5.67
N GLY A 86 2.37 -1.39 -4.79
CA GLY A 86 1.62 -2.57 -5.18
C GLY A 86 2.53 -3.68 -5.68
N GLN A 87 3.17 -4.41 -4.76
CA GLN A 87 3.99 -5.56 -5.16
C GLN A 87 3.11 -6.68 -5.71
N SER A 88 3.53 -7.30 -6.82
CA SER A 88 2.80 -8.43 -7.39
C SER A 88 2.78 -9.61 -6.43
N ALA A 89 1.64 -10.28 -6.32
CA ALA A 89 1.46 -11.44 -5.47
C ALA A 89 2.38 -12.60 -5.88
N PRO A 90 2.78 -13.45 -4.91
CA PRO A 90 3.62 -14.60 -5.19
C PRO A 90 2.91 -15.61 -6.11
N PRO A 91 3.67 -16.41 -6.89
CA PRO A 91 3.09 -17.34 -7.86
C PRO A 91 2.10 -18.34 -7.26
N GLU A 92 2.27 -18.75 -6.00
CA GLU A 92 1.34 -19.66 -5.33
C GLU A 92 -0.06 -19.03 -5.18
N MET A 93 -0.13 -17.73 -4.88
CA MET A 93 -1.40 -17.00 -4.78
C MET A 93 -2.07 -16.86 -6.15
N LEU A 94 -1.29 -16.53 -7.19
CA LEU A 94 -1.81 -16.45 -8.56
C LEU A 94 -2.36 -17.81 -9.05
N GLN A 95 -1.70 -18.91 -8.72
CA GLN A 95 -2.17 -20.26 -9.03
C GLN A 95 -3.46 -20.61 -8.29
N LYS A 96 -3.54 -20.28 -6.99
CA LYS A 96 -4.76 -20.46 -6.19
C LYS A 96 -5.94 -19.70 -6.79
N LEU A 97 -5.76 -18.43 -7.12
CA LEU A 97 -6.78 -17.60 -7.78
C LEU A 97 -7.19 -18.20 -9.12
N THR A 98 -6.23 -18.58 -9.95
CA THR A 98 -6.48 -19.22 -11.26
C THR A 98 -7.33 -20.48 -11.10
N TYR A 99 -7.05 -21.31 -10.09
CA TYR A 99 -7.85 -22.51 -9.81
C TYR A 99 -9.31 -22.18 -9.45
N HIS A 100 -9.53 -21.16 -8.61
CA HIS A 100 -10.88 -20.71 -8.27
C HIS A 100 -11.65 -20.21 -9.48
N VAL A 101 -10.99 -19.49 -10.40
CA VAL A 101 -11.60 -18.99 -11.65
C VAL A 101 -11.96 -20.14 -12.58
N ILE A 102 -11.04 -21.07 -12.87
CA ILE A 102 -11.29 -22.21 -13.78
C ILE A 102 -12.46 -23.07 -13.29
N ARG A 103 -12.58 -23.28 -11.97
CA ARG A 103 -13.65 -24.10 -11.39
C ARG A 103 -14.96 -23.35 -11.18
N HIS A 104 -15.01 -22.05 -11.45
CA HIS A 104 -16.18 -21.25 -11.12
C HIS A 104 -17.40 -21.60 -11.97
N HIS A 105 -17.26 -21.60 -13.30
CA HIS A 105 -18.38 -21.78 -14.21
C HIS A 105 -17.95 -22.44 -15.55
N PRO A 106 -18.73 -23.38 -16.10
CA PRO A 106 -18.38 -24.10 -17.34
C PRO A 106 -18.38 -23.24 -18.60
N GLN A 107 -19.03 -22.06 -18.58
CA GLN A 107 -19.03 -21.13 -19.71
C GLN A 107 -17.75 -20.29 -19.81
N ILE A 108 -16.86 -20.34 -18.80
CA ILE A 108 -15.53 -19.70 -18.88
C ILE A 108 -14.69 -20.52 -19.85
N LYS A 109 -14.40 -19.97 -21.03
CA LYS A 109 -13.64 -20.67 -22.06
C LYS A 109 -12.14 -20.61 -21.79
N ARG A 110 -11.68 -19.44 -21.36
CA ARG A 110 -10.27 -19.14 -21.10
C ARG A 110 -10.17 -18.00 -20.10
N ILE A 111 -9.04 -17.97 -19.43
CA ILE A 111 -8.58 -16.87 -18.60
C ILE A 111 -7.55 -16.11 -19.42
N ASP A 112 -7.77 -14.81 -19.63
CA ASP A 112 -6.80 -13.99 -20.35
C ASP A 112 -5.67 -13.57 -19.44
N THR A 113 -6.03 -12.97 -18.29
CA THR A 113 -5.08 -12.42 -17.34
C THR A 113 -5.59 -12.63 -15.91
N VAL A 114 -4.67 -13.01 -15.00
CA VAL A 114 -4.88 -12.99 -13.55
C VAL A 114 -3.75 -12.18 -12.95
N ARG A 115 -4.10 -11.10 -12.26
CA ARG A 115 -3.16 -10.25 -11.54
C ARG A 115 -3.62 -10.13 -10.11
N ALA A 116 -2.66 -10.13 -9.21
CA ALA A 116 -2.89 -9.75 -7.83
C ALA A 116 -1.72 -8.89 -7.37
N TYR A 117 -2.03 -7.84 -6.62
CA TYR A 117 -1.04 -6.94 -6.04
C TYR A 117 -1.36 -6.71 -4.57
N ALA A 118 -0.32 -6.68 -3.75
CA ALA A 118 -0.43 -6.44 -2.32
C ALA A 118 -0.70 -4.96 -2.07
N LEU A 119 -1.69 -4.68 -1.23
CA LEU A 119 -1.95 -3.35 -0.67
C LEU A 119 -2.01 -3.49 0.85
N GLY A 120 -0.92 -3.15 1.53
CA GLY A 120 -0.75 -3.45 2.94
C GLY A 120 -0.64 -4.97 3.19
N VAL A 121 -1.54 -5.53 4.00
CA VAL A 121 -1.55 -6.95 4.37
C VAL A 121 -2.47 -7.82 3.50
N LEU A 122 -3.29 -7.22 2.63
CA LEU A 122 -4.27 -7.91 1.78
C LEU A 122 -3.98 -7.70 0.29
N TYR A 123 -4.57 -8.55 -0.54
CA TYR A 123 -4.42 -8.49 -2.00
C TYR A 123 -5.63 -7.86 -2.69
N PHE A 124 -5.33 -7.06 -3.71
CA PHE A 124 -6.28 -6.65 -4.72
C PHE A 124 -6.09 -7.55 -5.94
N VAL A 125 -7.19 -8.08 -6.46
CA VAL A 125 -7.17 -9.08 -7.53
C VAL A 125 -7.90 -8.55 -8.75
N GLU A 126 -7.29 -8.72 -9.93
CA GLU A 126 -7.88 -8.41 -11.23
C GLU A 126 -7.88 -9.67 -12.08
N VAL A 127 -9.06 -10.04 -12.59
CA VAL A 127 -9.25 -11.24 -13.41
C VAL A 127 -10.00 -10.88 -14.69
N ASP A 128 -9.39 -11.21 -15.82
CA ASP A 128 -10.02 -11.08 -17.13
C ASP A 128 -10.39 -12.47 -17.65
N ILE A 129 -11.69 -12.70 -17.82
CA ILE A 129 -12.24 -13.98 -18.29
C ILE A 129 -12.87 -13.86 -19.66
N GLU A 130 -12.72 -14.91 -20.46
CA GLU A 130 -13.31 -14.99 -21.79
C GLU A 130 -14.59 -15.84 -21.77
N LEU A 131 -15.68 -15.23 -22.23
CA LEU A 131 -17.01 -15.83 -22.31
C LEU A 131 -17.47 -15.99 -23.76
N PRO A 132 -18.42 -16.92 -24.03
CA PRO A 132 -19.05 -17.06 -25.34
C PRO A 132 -19.71 -15.76 -25.82
N GLU A 133 -19.60 -15.48 -27.13
CA GLU A 133 -20.19 -14.31 -27.78
C GLU A 133 -21.72 -14.31 -27.72
N ASP A 134 -22.30 -15.50 -27.86
CA ASP A 134 -23.73 -15.77 -27.85
C ASP A 134 -24.36 -15.69 -26.45
N LEU A 135 -23.53 -15.55 -25.41
CA LEU A 135 -24.00 -15.42 -24.04
C LEU A 135 -24.75 -14.10 -23.84
N PRO A 136 -25.96 -14.09 -23.26
CA PRO A 136 -26.64 -12.85 -22.89
C PRO A 136 -25.77 -11.98 -21.97
N LEU A 137 -25.77 -10.66 -22.16
CA LEU A 137 -24.99 -9.74 -21.31
C LEU A 137 -25.33 -9.89 -19.83
N LYS A 138 -26.60 -10.13 -19.51
CA LYS A 138 -27.06 -10.36 -18.14
C LYS A 138 -26.42 -11.59 -17.52
N GLU A 139 -26.29 -12.68 -18.26
CA GLU A 139 -25.65 -13.91 -17.79
C GLU A 139 -24.14 -13.72 -17.65
N ALA A 140 -23.50 -13.04 -18.61
CA ALA A 140 -22.08 -12.68 -18.52
C ALA A 140 -21.77 -11.84 -17.26
N HIS A 141 -22.62 -10.86 -16.98
CA HIS A 141 -22.50 -10.02 -15.79
C HIS A 141 -22.71 -10.83 -14.51
N ALA A 142 -23.72 -11.70 -14.47
CA ALA A 142 -23.98 -12.56 -13.33
C ALA A 142 -22.79 -13.49 -13.02
N ILE A 143 -22.17 -14.10 -14.04
CA ILE A 143 -20.98 -14.95 -13.87
C ILE A 143 -19.80 -14.13 -13.31
N GLY A 144 -19.60 -12.92 -13.82
CA GLY A 144 -18.57 -12.01 -13.33
C GLY A 144 -18.78 -11.63 -11.86
N GLU A 145 -20.00 -11.25 -11.51
CA GLU A 145 -20.39 -10.87 -10.14
C GLU A 145 -20.26 -12.04 -9.16
N THR A 146 -20.73 -13.24 -9.53
CA THR A 146 -20.59 -14.43 -8.68
C THR A 146 -19.14 -14.85 -8.52
N LEU A 147 -18.30 -14.65 -9.55
CA LEU A 147 -16.87 -14.93 -9.47
C LEU A 147 -16.18 -13.94 -8.55
N GLN A 148 -16.52 -12.66 -8.66
CA GLN A 148 -16.01 -11.61 -7.77
C GLN A 148 -16.30 -11.94 -6.32
N ILE A 149 -17.56 -12.21 -5.97
CA ILE A 149 -17.98 -12.53 -4.60
C ILE A 149 -17.19 -13.73 -4.06
N ARG A 150 -17.03 -14.78 -4.86
CA ARG A 150 -16.28 -15.98 -4.46
C ARG A 150 -14.79 -15.70 -4.22
N ILE A 151 -14.17 -14.79 -4.97
CA ILE A 151 -12.77 -14.44 -4.77
C ILE A 151 -12.62 -13.54 -3.52
N GLU A 152 -13.56 -12.63 -3.29
CA GLU A 152 -13.61 -11.76 -2.09
C GLU A 152 -13.91 -12.53 -0.79
N GLU A 153 -14.43 -13.76 -0.87
CA GLU A 153 -14.56 -14.65 0.30
C GLU A 153 -13.21 -15.16 0.85
N LEU A 154 -12.12 -15.05 0.08
CA LEU A 154 -10.78 -15.45 0.54
C LEU A 154 -10.26 -14.42 1.55
N ALA A 155 -9.86 -14.88 2.75
CA ALA A 155 -9.36 -14.01 3.83
C ALA A 155 -8.12 -13.17 3.47
N GLU A 156 -7.42 -13.52 2.40
CA GLU A 156 -6.23 -12.84 1.90
C GLU A 156 -6.57 -11.74 0.87
N VAL A 157 -7.81 -11.66 0.41
CA VAL A 157 -8.27 -10.74 -0.64
C VAL A 157 -9.15 -9.66 -0.04
N GLU A 158 -8.76 -8.40 -0.23
CA GLU A 158 -9.58 -7.24 0.16
C GLU A 158 -10.65 -6.96 -0.90
N ARG A 159 -10.26 -7.02 -2.18
CA ARG A 159 -11.15 -6.69 -3.30
C ARG A 159 -10.78 -7.46 -4.57
N ALA A 160 -11.80 -7.84 -5.34
CA ALA A 160 -11.62 -8.44 -6.65
C ALA A 160 -12.36 -7.65 -7.75
N PHE A 161 -11.74 -7.54 -8.91
CA PHE A 161 -12.33 -6.97 -10.12
C PHE A 161 -12.33 -8.03 -11.21
N VAL A 162 -13.52 -8.33 -11.72
CA VAL A 162 -13.70 -9.35 -12.76
C VAL A 162 -14.23 -8.68 -14.02
N HIS A 163 -13.47 -8.75 -15.11
CA HIS A 163 -13.89 -8.24 -16.41
C HIS A 163 -14.24 -9.40 -17.36
N PRO A 164 -15.54 -9.65 -17.58
CA PRO A 164 -15.96 -10.60 -18.60
C PRO A 164 -15.84 -10.00 -20.00
N VAL A 165 -14.95 -10.55 -20.82
CA VAL A 165 -14.78 -10.19 -22.23
C VAL A 165 -15.44 -11.26 -23.10
N LYS A 166 -16.29 -10.83 -24.05
CA LYS A 166 -16.85 -11.72 -25.06
C LYS A 166 -15.96 -11.72 -26.28
N LEU A 167 -15.45 -12.89 -26.66
CA LEU A 167 -14.62 -13.01 -27.86
C LEU A 167 -15.47 -13.18 -29.12
N PRO A 168 -15.20 -12.43 -30.21
CA PRO A 168 -15.79 -12.73 -31.50
C PRO A 168 -15.30 -14.08 -32.02
N ARG A 169 -16.15 -14.82 -32.73
CA ARG A 169 -15.91 -16.20 -33.24
C ARG A 169 -14.61 -16.41 -34.07
N SER A 170 -13.84 -15.37 -34.43
CA SER A 170 -12.67 -15.48 -35.32
C SER A 170 -11.59 -14.38 -35.21
N GLN A 171 -11.07 -14.05 -34.01
CA GLN A 171 -9.84 -13.24 -33.91
C GLN A 171 -8.60 -14.16 -33.71
N PRO A 172 -7.62 -14.17 -34.64
CA PRO A 172 -6.33 -14.77 -34.39
C PRO A 172 -5.49 -13.90 -33.44
N TRP A 173 -4.70 -14.56 -32.59
CA TRP A 173 -3.86 -14.01 -31.50
C TRP A 173 -2.85 -12.92 -31.88
N THR A 174 -2.72 -12.56 -33.15
CA THR A 174 -1.71 -11.61 -33.65
C THR A 174 -2.04 -10.14 -33.37
N ASN A 175 -3.25 -9.78 -32.94
CA ASN A 175 -3.68 -8.38 -32.86
C ASN A 175 -3.80 -7.78 -31.45
N LEU A 176 -3.46 -8.51 -30.38
CA LEU A 176 -3.58 -8.00 -29.01
C LEU A 176 -2.55 -6.90 -28.67
N PHE A 177 -1.53 -6.69 -29.52
CA PHE A 177 -0.49 -5.65 -29.37
C PHE A 177 -0.81 -4.30 -30.02
N LEU A 178 -2.00 -4.10 -30.61
CA LEU A 178 -2.32 -2.88 -31.37
C LEU A 178 -2.85 -1.69 -30.54
N TRP A 179 -2.96 -1.80 -29.21
CA TRP A 179 -3.36 -0.67 -28.35
C TRP A 179 -2.29 0.43 -28.18
N THR A 180 -1.09 0.29 -28.77
CA THR A 180 -0.06 1.34 -28.75
C THR A 180 -0.05 2.23 -30.00
N ASN A 181 -0.96 2.04 -30.96
CA ASN A 181 -1.04 2.83 -32.20
C ASN A 181 -2.43 3.45 -32.40
N LEU A 182 -2.83 4.35 -31.51
CA LEU A 182 -3.82 5.37 -31.85
C LEU A 182 -3.07 6.61 -32.37
N PRO A 183 -3.40 7.16 -33.56
CA PRO A 183 -2.90 8.47 -33.96
C PRO A 183 -3.45 9.53 -33.00
N GLY A 184 -2.56 10.42 -32.56
CA GLY A 184 -2.85 11.50 -31.61
C GLY A 184 -3.84 12.55 -32.11
#